data_AF-A0A4X1SFJ5-F1
#
_entry.id   AF-A0A4X1SFJ5-F1
#
_cell.length_a   1.000
_cell.length_b   1.000
_cell.length_c   1.000
_cell.angle_alpha   90.00
_cell.angle_beta   90.00
_cell.angle_gamma   90.00
#
_symmetry.space_group_name_H-M   'P 1'
#
loop_
_entity.id
_entity.type
_entity.pdbx_description
1 polymer ?
#
loop_
_entity_poly.entity_id
_entity_poly.type
_entity_poly.pdbx_seq_one_letter_code
_entity_poly.pdbx_strand_id
1 'polypeptide(L)'
;MVKSPRLDIYLALVRSVGLALSAPPGGLRMGTVQELGTSPALLSVGKFTDKHVWITTENVIGTVGISNFAQETLRDVYCSLTEVGTKLNKQEEFGALESVKAAGELYSPLPGEVTKMNGALAENPGLVSRSCYEDGWLIKMTLGNPSELDELMSEETHEKYRKPIEE
;
A
#
# COMPACT_ATOMS: atom_id res chain seq x y z
N MET A 1 20.42 -18.54 16.95
CA MET A 1 19.90 -17.60 15.93
C MET A 1 19.38 -16.36 16.64
N VAL A 2 20.13 -15.26 16.62
CA VAL A 2 19.74 -14.00 17.24
C VAL A 2 18.91 -13.24 16.22
N LYS A 3 17.59 -13.13 16.44
CA LYS A 3 16.73 -12.22 15.66
C LYS A 3 17.23 -10.79 15.90
N SER A 4 17.57 -10.08 14.83
CA SER A 4 18.02 -8.70 14.87
C SER A 4 16.94 -7.80 15.50
N PRO A 5 17.20 -7.09 16.63
CA PRO A 5 16.18 -6.35 17.39
C PRO A 5 15.59 -5.10 16.70
N ARG A 6 15.96 -4.84 15.45
CA ARG A 6 15.70 -3.55 14.79
C ARG A 6 14.39 -3.48 14.03
N LEU A 7 13.70 -4.61 13.82
CA LEU A 7 12.39 -4.62 13.18
C LEU A 7 11.23 -4.83 14.17
N ASP A 8 11.47 -5.61 15.23
CA ASP A 8 10.45 -5.94 16.25
C ASP A 8 9.98 -4.70 17.05
N ILE A 9 10.82 -3.66 17.14
CA ILE A 9 10.47 -2.40 17.81
C ILE A 9 9.46 -1.58 17.00
N TYR A 10 9.47 -1.66 15.67
CA TYR A 10 8.63 -0.79 14.83
C TYR A 10 7.20 -1.31 14.67
N LEU A 11 6.97 -2.63 14.73
CA LEU A 11 5.63 -3.21 14.58
C LEU A 11 4.80 -3.14 15.89
N ALA A 12 5.44 -3.01 17.05
CA ALA A 12 4.77 -2.97 18.35
C ALA A 12 4.11 -1.61 18.70
N LEU A 13 4.46 -0.53 18.00
CA LEU A 13 3.95 0.82 18.31
C LEU A 13 2.58 1.17 17.68
N VAL A 14 2.06 0.36 16.76
CA VAL A 14 0.80 0.67 16.04
C VAL A 14 -0.44 0.00 16.68
N ARG A 15 -0.29 -0.66 17.85
CA ARG A 15 -1.38 -1.42 18.50
C ARG A 15 -2.19 -0.70 19.57
N SER A 16 -2.01 0.61 19.79
CA SER A 16 -2.74 1.32 20.84
C SER A 16 -3.23 2.71 20.41
N VAL A 17 -4.33 2.77 19.66
CA VAL A 17 -5.38 3.78 19.87
C VAL A 17 -6.72 3.16 19.42
N GLY A 18 -7.42 2.54 20.36
CA GLY A 18 -8.85 2.31 20.25
C GLY A 18 -9.56 3.36 21.11
N LEU A 19 -10.44 4.17 20.51
CA LEU A 19 -11.46 4.93 21.24
C LEU A 19 -12.62 5.28 20.32
N ALA A 20 -13.77 4.71 20.66
CA ALA A 20 -15.08 4.95 20.09
C ALA A 20 -15.61 6.33 20.48
N LEU A 21 -16.25 7.06 19.56
CA LEU A 21 -17.14 8.18 19.89
C LEU A 21 -18.38 8.22 18.98
N SER A 22 -19.47 8.61 19.62
CA SER A 22 -20.90 8.50 19.29
C SER A 22 -21.37 9.41 18.14
N ALA A 23 -22.36 8.92 17.37
CA ALA A 23 -23.17 9.72 16.45
C ALA A 23 -24.26 10.55 17.18
N PRO A 24 -24.72 11.67 16.59
CA PRO A 24 -26.02 12.27 16.92
C PRO A 24 -27.03 12.19 15.75
N PRO A 25 -28.36 12.19 16.02
CA PRO A 25 -29.40 12.15 14.99
C PRO A 25 -29.93 13.55 14.65
N GLY A 26 -30.35 13.75 13.40
CA GLY A 26 -31.39 14.74 13.06
C GLY A 26 -31.23 15.48 11.72
N GLY A 27 -32.32 15.49 10.94
CA GLY A 27 -32.74 16.69 10.19
C GLY A 27 -32.71 16.61 8.66
N LEU A 28 -33.87 16.34 8.07
CA LEU A 28 -34.23 16.45 6.63
C LEU A 28 -33.93 17.82 5.99
N ARG A 29 -33.58 17.83 4.70
CA ARG A 29 -34.27 18.61 3.65
C ARG A 29 -33.83 18.26 2.21
N MET A 30 -34.84 18.09 1.33
CA MET A 30 -34.75 17.86 -0.11
C MET A 30 -34.18 19.07 -0.87
N GLY A 31 -33.52 18.80 -1.99
CA GLY A 31 -33.21 19.82 -3.01
C GLY A 31 -32.46 19.27 -4.22
N THR A 32 -33.23 18.92 -5.26
CA THR A 32 -32.88 18.91 -6.69
C THR A 32 -31.74 18.02 -7.20
N VAL A 33 -32.16 16.97 -7.92
CA VAL A 33 -31.38 16.16 -8.86
C VAL A 33 -30.84 17.05 -9.97
N GLN A 34 -29.52 17.02 -10.17
CA GLN A 34 -28.92 17.34 -11.45
C GLN A 34 -27.84 16.29 -11.73
N GLU A 35 -28.25 15.24 -12.46
CA GLU A 35 -27.34 14.25 -13.03
C GLU A 35 -26.44 14.96 -14.04
N LEU A 36 -25.18 15.15 -13.66
CA LEU A 36 -24.10 15.31 -14.60
C LEU A 36 -23.20 14.09 -14.43
N GLY A 37 -23.43 13.11 -15.31
CA GLY A 37 -22.55 11.97 -15.50
C GLY A 37 -21.17 12.46 -15.89
N THR A 38 -20.33 12.69 -14.89
CA THR A 38 -18.89 12.77 -15.06
C THR A 38 -18.42 11.36 -14.80
N SER A 39 -18.26 10.55 -15.85
CA SER A 39 -17.44 9.35 -15.72
C SER A 39 -16.08 9.82 -15.24
N PRO A 40 -15.63 9.48 -14.03
CA PRO A 40 -14.25 9.73 -13.69
C PRO A 40 -13.47 8.76 -14.57
N ALA A 41 -12.82 9.29 -15.61
CA ALA A 41 -11.59 8.68 -16.06
C ALA A 41 -10.74 8.55 -14.79
N LEU A 42 -10.61 7.31 -14.31
CA LEU A 42 -9.94 7.00 -13.05
C LEU A 42 -8.52 7.53 -13.15
N LEU A 43 -8.31 8.72 -12.59
CA LEU A 43 -7.01 9.30 -12.41
C LEU A 43 -6.19 8.28 -11.62
N SER A 44 -5.00 7.95 -12.10
CA SER A 44 -4.02 7.13 -11.40
C SER A 44 -3.50 7.87 -10.16
N VAL A 45 -4.36 8.02 -9.15
CA VAL A 45 -4.00 8.62 -7.87
C VAL A 45 -3.29 7.56 -7.05
N GLY A 46 -2.02 7.81 -6.73
CA GLY A 46 -1.25 6.98 -5.82
C GLY A 46 -1.80 7.08 -4.39
N LYS A 47 -2.21 5.94 -3.85
CA LYS A 47 -2.63 5.79 -2.44
C LYS A 47 -1.56 5.05 -1.67
N PHE A 48 -1.45 5.33 -0.38
CA PHE A 48 -0.41 4.78 0.49
C PHE A 48 -0.99 4.14 1.75
N THR A 49 -0.33 3.10 2.22
CA THR A 49 -0.57 2.46 3.51
C THR A 49 0.40 2.99 4.56
N ASP A 50 0.09 2.77 5.84
CA ASP A 50 0.99 3.02 6.98
C ASP A 50 2.23 2.11 6.96
N LYS A 51 2.21 1.05 6.15
CA LYS A 51 3.33 0.13 5.91
C LYS A 51 4.22 0.54 4.74
N HIS A 52 4.13 1.79 4.29
CA HIS A 52 4.96 2.33 3.20
C HIS A 52 4.81 1.60 1.85
N VAL A 53 3.69 0.89 1.66
CA VAL A 53 3.26 0.30 0.39
C VAL A 53 2.36 1.30 -0.33
N TRP A 54 2.55 1.46 -1.63
CA TRP A 54 1.70 2.26 -2.49
C TRP A 54 0.84 1.39 -3.39
N ILE A 55 -0.31 1.94 -3.80
CA ILE A 55 -1.17 1.37 -4.83
C ILE A 55 -1.62 2.49 -5.78
N THR A 56 -1.44 2.27 -7.08
CA THR A 56 -2.07 3.07 -8.13
C THR A 56 -3.13 2.24 -8.81
N THR A 57 -4.18 2.89 -9.29
CA THR A 57 -5.29 2.18 -9.93
C THR A 57 -5.48 2.63 -11.36
N GLU A 58 -5.66 1.65 -12.23
CA GLU A 58 -6.08 1.82 -13.60
C GLU A 58 -7.28 0.90 -13.80
N ASN A 59 -8.47 1.50 -13.90
CA ASN A 59 -9.75 0.80 -13.93
C ASN A 59 -10.00 -0.07 -12.68
N VAL A 60 -9.94 -1.39 -12.83
CA VAL A 60 -10.17 -2.37 -11.76
C VAL A 60 -8.88 -3.06 -11.30
N ILE A 61 -7.74 -2.65 -11.85
CA ILE A 61 -6.43 -3.23 -11.57
C ILE A 61 -5.63 -2.26 -10.71
N GLY A 62 -5.28 -2.71 -9.51
CA GLY A 62 -4.33 -2.06 -8.63
C GLY A 62 -2.91 -2.52 -8.93
N THR A 63 -2.00 -1.58 -9.21
CA THR A 63 -0.56 -1.84 -9.25
C THR A 63 0.02 -1.48 -7.89
N VAL A 64 0.74 -2.42 -7.27
CA VAL A 64 1.25 -2.30 -5.89
C VAL A 64 2.77 -2.30 -5.90
N GLY A 65 3.37 -1.44 -5.09
CA GLY A 65 4.82 -1.38 -4.89
C GLY A 65 5.20 -0.78 -3.53
N ILE A 66 6.51 -0.62 -3.29
CA ILE A 66 7.00 0.02 -2.06
C ILE A 66 7.37 1.47 -2.31
N SER A 67 7.20 2.31 -1.29
CA SER A 67 7.56 3.72 -1.41
C SER A 67 9.08 3.94 -1.34
N ASN A 68 9.53 5.10 -1.83
CA ASN A 68 10.93 5.52 -1.75
C ASN A 68 11.50 5.44 -0.32
N PHE A 69 10.68 5.72 0.69
CA PHE A 69 11.11 5.66 2.09
C PHE A 69 11.42 4.23 2.55
N ALA A 70 10.60 3.26 2.13
CA ALA A 70 10.84 1.85 2.46
C ALA A 70 12.13 1.35 1.82
N GLN A 71 12.39 1.70 0.55
CA GLN A 71 13.62 1.27 -0.12
C GLN A 71 14.87 1.95 0.47
N GLU A 72 14.81 3.25 0.82
CA GLU A 72 15.96 3.97 1.41
C GLU A 72 16.34 3.42 2.79
N THR A 73 15.35 2.95 3.53
CA THR A 73 15.53 2.36 4.87
C THR A 73 16.25 1.02 4.79
N LEU A 74 15.80 0.14 3.90
CA LEU A 74 16.32 -1.22 3.80
C LEU A 74 17.63 -1.29 2.98
N ARG A 75 17.74 -0.46 1.92
CA ARG A 75 18.78 -0.40 0.87
C ARG A 75 19.05 -1.74 0.18
N ASP A 76 19.34 -1.71 -1.12
CA ASP A 76 19.66 -2.92 -1.91
C ASP A 76 18.66 -4.07 -1.65
N VAL A 77 17.38 -3.77 -1.89
CA VAL A 77 16.28 -4.70 -1.57
C VAL A 77 15.96 -5.66 -2.71
N TYR A 78 15.64 -6.88 -2.30
CA TYR A 78 15.14 -7.99 -3.10
C TYR A 78 13.74 -8.34 -2.59
N CYS A 79 12.91 -8.99 -3.41
CA CYS A 79 11.57 -9.40 -3.01
C CYS A 79 11.29 -10.87 -3.30
N SER A 80 10.52 -11.49 -2.41
CA SER A 80 9.83 -12.76 -2.65
C SER A 80 8.34 -12.47 -2.67
N LEU A 81 7.65 -12.86 -3.74
CA LEU A 81 6.25 -12.51 -3.97
C LEU A 81 5.42 -13.78 -4.14
N THR A 82 4.16 -13.72 -3.72
CA THR A 82 3.20 -14.80 -3.90
C THR A 82 2.76 -14.96 -5.35
N GLU A 83 2.37 -16.18 -5.74
CA GLU A 83 1.96 -16.57 -7.09
C GLU A 83 0.68 -15.86 -7.58
N VAL A 84 0.59 -15.70 -8.90
CA VAL A 84 -0.61 -15.25 -9.62
C VAL A 84 -1.79 -16.19 -9.33
N GLY A 85 -2.98 -15.63 -9.13
CA GLY A 85 -4.21 -16.34 -8.75
C GLY A 85 -4.44 -16.40 -7.24
N THR A 86 -3.48 -15.96 -6.43
CA THR A 86 -3.67 -15.88 -4.99
C THR A 86 -4.70 -14.83 -4.62
N LYS A 87 -5.68 -15.22 -3.81
CA LYS A 87 -6.64 -14.30 -3.20
C LYS A 87 -6.07 -13.76 -1.91
N LEU A 88 -6.12 -12.45 -1.75
CA LEU A 88 -5.59 -11.71 -0.62
C LEU A 88 -6.74 -10.98 0.09
N ASN A 89 -6.74 -11.01 1.41
CA ASN A 89 -7.52 -10.12 2.25
C ASN A 89 -6.71 -8.84 2.55
N LYS A 90 -7.40 -7.82 3.06
CA LYS A 90 -6.73 -6.60 3.55
C LYS A 90 -5.75 -6.98 4.66
N GLN A 91 -4.53 -6.44 4.61
CA GLN A 91 -3.44 -6.75 5.52
C GLN A 91 -3.00 -8.23 5.54
N GLU A 92 -3.34 -9.00 4.51
CA GLU A 92 -2.76 -10.33 4.31
C GLU A 92 -1.37 -10.21 3.67
N GLU A 93 -0.43 -11.06 4.10
CA GLU A 93 0.92 -11.09 3.56
C GLU A 93 0.89 -11.59 2.10
N PHE A 94 1.50 -10.84 1.19
CA PHE A 94 1.64 -11.23 -0.22
C PHE A 94 3.11 -11.41 -0.65
N GLY A 95 4.03 -11.23 0.28
CA GLY A 95 5.46 -11.37 0.02
C GLY A 95 6.31 -10.77 1.13
N ALA A 96 7.61 -10.76 0.88
CA ALA A 96 8.60 -10.17 1.76
C ALA A 96 9.68 -9.43 0.95
N LEU A 97 10.25 -8.40 1.55
CA LEU A 97 11.48 -7.75 1.13
C LEU A 97 12.64 -8.25 1.97
N GLU A 98 13.78 -8.42 1.33
CA GLU A 98 15.02 -8.79 1.98
C GLU A 98 16.15 -7.87 1.51
N SER A 99 17.02 -7.51 2.44
CA SER A 99 18.30 -6.85 2.16
C SER A 99 19.39 -7.47 3.01
N VAL A 100 20.63 -7.03 2.77
CA VAL A 100 21.79 -7.45 3.59
C VAL A 100 21.63 -7.04 5.06
N LYS A 101 20.79 -6.04 5.35
CA LYS A 101 20.67 -5.45 6.70
C LYS A 101 19.38 -5.82 7.42
N ALA A 102 18.31 -6.12 6.68
CA ALA A 102 16.99 -6.35 7.26
C ALA A 102 16.12 -7.15 6.28
N ALA A 103 15.03 -7.71 6.81
CA ALA A 103 13.92 -8.21 6.03
C ALA A 103 12.65 -7.51 6.50
N GLY A 104 11.62 -7.44 5.67
CA GLY A 104 10.32 -6.87 6.02
C GLY A 104 9.20 -7.52 5.24
N GLU A 105 8.05 -7.73 5.87
CA GLU A 105 6.89 -8.36 5.25
C GLU A 105 6.09 -7.34 4.43
N LEU A 106 5.46 -7.80 3.35
CA LEU A 106 4.62 -7.01 2.45
C LEU A 106 3.16 -7.41 2.64
N TYR A 107 2.34 -6.41 2.96
CA TYR A 107 0.93 -6.60 3.30
C TYR A 107 0.02 -6.00 2.24
N SER A 108 -1.03 -6.74 1.87
CA SER A 108 -1.96 -6.32 0.84
C SER A 108 -2.72 -5.07 1.28
N PRO A 109 -2.73 -3.99 0.49
CA PRO A 109 -3.42 -2.77 0.85
C PRO A 109 -4.93 -2.95 0.92
N LEU A 110 -5.48 -3.84 0.08
CA LEU A 110 -6.91 -4.09 -0.08
C LEU A 110 -7.19 -5.58 -0.38
N PRO A 111 -8.43 -6.07 -0.22
CA PRO A 111 -8.81 -7.39 -0.68
C PRO A 111 -8.84 -7.49 -2.21
N GLY A 112 -8.41 -8.63 -2.75
CA GLY A 112 -8.39 -8.87 -4.19
C GLY A 112 -7.67 -10.15 -4.61
N GLU A 113 -7.37 -10.27 -5.89
CA GLU A 113 -6.64 -11.43 -6.44
C GLU A 113 -5.41 -10.96 -7.23
N VAL A 114 -4.26 -11.59 -7.00
CA VAL A 114 -3.03 -11.31 -7.73
C VAL A 114 -3.20 -11.71 -9.19
N THR A 115 -3.14 -10.74 -10.09
CA THR A 115 -3.30 -10.96 -11.54
C THR A 115 -1.95 -11.02 -12.26
N LYS A 116 -0.92 -10.37 -11.70
CA LYS A 116 0.41 -10.34 -12.31
C LYS A 116 1.49 -10.12 -11.25
N MET A 117 2.65 -10.75 -11.45
CA MET A 117 3.89 -10.45 -10.72
C MET A 117 4.87 -9.77 -11.67
N ASN A 118 5.74 -8.90 -11.14
CA ASN A 118 6.75 -8.26 -11.95
C ASN A 118 7.92 -9.20 -12.28
N GLY A 119 7.84 -9.86 -13.43
CA GLY A 119 8.89 -10.77 -13.90
C GLY A 119 10.26 -10.11 -14.11
N ALA A 120 10.32 -8.79 -14.31
CA ALA A 120 11.60 -8.08 -14.47
C ALA A 120 12.46 -8.12 -13.20
N LEU A 121 11.85 -8.34 -12.03
CA LEU A 121 12.56 -8.42 -10.76
C LEU A 121 13.41 -9.70 -10.61
N ALA A 122 13.11 -10.74 -11.38
CA ALA A 122 13.91 -11.96 -11.39
C ALA A 122 15.29 -11.73 -12.03
N GLU A 123 15.35 -10.92 -13.09
CA GLU A 123 16.60 -10.59 -13.79
C GLU A 123 17.27 -9.35 -13.19
N ASN A 124 16.47 -8.42 -12.66
CA ASN A 124 16.94 -7.15 -12.13
C ASN A 124 16.24 -6.79 -10.81
N PRO A 125 16.56 -7.46 -9.70
CA PRO A 125 15.90 -7.23 -8.42
C PRO A 125 16.13 -5.82 -7.87
N GLY A 126 17.24 -5.17 -8.23
CA GLY A 126 17.54 -3.79 -7.83
C GLY A 126 16.59 -2.73 -8.40
N LEU A 127 15.63 -3.10 -9.27
CA LEU A 127 14.55 -2.20 -9.68
C LEU A 127 13.66 -1.79 -8.51
N VAL A 128 13.47 -2.66 -7.51
CA VAL A 128 12.69 -2.34 -6.31
C VAL A 128 13.26 -1.13 -5.57
N SER A 129 14.60 -0.98 -5.54
CA SER A 129 15.26 0.20 -4.98
C SER A 129 15.34 1.38 -5.95
N ARG A 130 15.72 1.13 -7.21
CA ARG A 130 16.08 2.20 -8.16
C ARG A 130 14.91 2.83 -8.88
N SER A 131 13.78 2.12 -8.99
CA SER A 131 12.63 2.50 -9.82
C SER A 131 11.31 2.20 -9.08
N CYS A 132 11.25 2.45 -7.77
CA CYS A 132 10.19 1.96 -6.88
C CYS A 132 8.75 2.37 -7.24
N TYR A 133 8.55 3.44 -8.02
CA TYR A 133 7.25 3.91 -8.50
C TYR A 133 6.98 3.60 -9.97
N GLU A 134 8.00 3.15 -10.71
CA GLU A 134 7.93 2.86 -12.16
C GLU A 134 8.17 1.36 -12.38
N ASP A 135 9.38 0.96 -12.78
CA ASP A 135 9.69 -0.44 -13.13
C ASP A 135 9.79 -1.38 -11.93
N GLY A 136 9.82 -0.83 -10.72
CA GLY A 136 9.97 -1.53 -9.44
C GLY A 136 8.66 -1.92 -8.76
N TRP A 137 7.52 -1.86 -9.47
CA TRP A 137 6.25 -2.42 -8.98
C TRP A 137 6.39 -3.91 -8.67
N LEU A 138 5.61 -4.41 -7.72
CA LEU A 138 5.75 -5.78 -7.22
C LEU A 138 4.69 -6.71 -7.82
N ILE A 139 3.43 -6.38 -7.60
CA ILE A 139 2.28 -7.14 -8.07
C ILE A 139 1.24 -6.23 -8.72
N LYS A 140 0.42 -6.81 -9.58
CA LYS A 140 -0.89 -6.26 -9.95
C LYS A 140 -1.96 -7.14 -9.38
N MET A 141 -3.05 -6.55 -8.90
CA MET A 141 -4.17 -7.26 -8.33
C MET A 141 -5.51 -6.67 -8.77
N THR A 142 -6.56 -7.48 -8.78
CA THR A 142 -7.93 -6.96 -8.85
C THR A 142 -8.29 -6.29 -7.53
N LEU A 143 -9.26 -5.38 -7.57
CA LEU A 143 -9.84 -4.78 -6.37
C LEU A 143 -11.23 -5.35 -6.13
N GLY A 144 -11.46 -5.93 -4.95
CA GLY A 144 -12.79 -6.42 -4.57
C GLY A 144 -13.82 -5.28 -4.48
N ASN A 145 -13.40 -4.15 -3.91
CA ASN A 145 -14.21 -2.93 -3.81
C ASN A 145 -13.35 -1.68 -4.01
N PRO A 146 -13.44 -0.97 -5.15
CA PRO A 146 -12.66 0.23 -5.41
C PRO A 146 -12.86 1.36 -4.39
N SER A 147 -14.02 1.44 -3.73
CA SER A 147 -14.30 2.50 -2.74
C SER A 147 -13.41 2.41 -1.50
N GLU A 148 -12.79 1.26 -1.22
CA GLU A 148 -11.87 1.12 -0.08
C GLU A 148 -10.54 1.86 -0.29
N LEU A 149 -10.24 2.33 -1.52
CA LEU A 149 -9.11 3.22 -1.79
C LEU A 149 -9.21 4.56 -1.07
N ASP A 150 -10.42 4.98 -0.69
CA ASP A 150 -10.63 6.22 0.06
C ASP A 150 -10.21 6.09 1.53
N GLU A 151 -10.08 4.88 2.05
CA GLU A 151 -9.53 4.61 3.39
C GLU A 151 -7.99 4.74 3.44
N LEU A 152 -7.33 4.67 2.27
CA LEU A 152 -5.89 4.77 2.16
C LEU A 152 -5.43 6.23 2.14
N MET A 153 -4.21 6.46 2.61
CA MET A 153 -3.64 7.80 2.65
C MET A 153 -3.40 8.35 1.24
N SER A 154 -3.67 9.63 1.05
CA SER A 154 -3.19 10.34 -0.14
C SER A 154 -1.68 10.53 -0.09
N GLU A 155 -1.08 10.86 -1.22
CA GLU A 155 0.34 11.22 -1.29
C GLU A 155 0.71 12.35 -0.32
N GLU A 156 -0.09 13.43 -0.27
CA GLU A 156 0.13 14.56 0.65
C GLU A 156 0.11 14.11 2.11
N THR A 157 -0.85 13.27 2.49
CA THR A 157 -0.93 12.72 3.85
C THR A 157 0.28 11.83 4.14
N HIS A 158 0.70 11.01 3.18
CA HIS A 158 1.87 10.15 3.34
C HIS A 158 3.16 10.96 3.42
N GLU A 159 3.32 12.07 2.71
CA GLU A 159 4.47 12.97 2.86
C GLU A 159 4.53 13.60 4.26
N LYS A 160 3.39 14.02 4.81
CA LYS A 160 3.33 14.51 6.20
C LYS A 160 3.62 13.42 7.21
N TYR A 161 3.11 12.21 6.97
CA TYR A 161 3.39 11.02 7.80
C TYR A 161 4.87 10.62 7.74
N ARG A 162 5.50 10.75 6.56
CA ARG A 162 6.91 10.43 6.32
C ARG A 162 7.88 11.41 6.94
N LYS A 163 7.47 12.59 7.40
CA LYS A 163 8.32 13.50 8.17
C LYS A 163 8.36 13.03 9.62
N PRO A 164 9.37 12.26 10.07
CA PRO A 164 9.48 11.90 11.46
C PRO A 164 10.25 13.04 12.14
N ILE A 165 9.61 13.74 13.07
CA ILE A 165 10.20 14.03 14.38
C ILE A 165 11.70 14.41 14.31
N GLU A 166 12.02 15.55 13.69
CA GLU A 166 13.18 16.33 14.13
C GLU A 166 12.60 17.41 15.06
N GLU A 167 12.73 17.12 16.37
CA GLU A 167 12.44 17.95 17.55
C GLU A 167 11.03 18.56 17.73
#